data_AF-A0A8B6CXD0-F1
#
_entry.id   AF-A0A8B6CXD0-F1
#
_cell.length_a   1.000
_cell.length_b   1.000
_cell.length_c   1.000
_cell.angle_alpha   90.00
_cell.angle_beta   90.00
_cell.angle_gamma   90.00
#
_symmetry.space_group_name_H-M   'P 1'
#
loop_
_entity.id
_entity.type
_entity.pdbx_description
1 polymer ?
#
loop_
_entity_poly.entity_id
_entity_poly.type
_entity_poly.pdbx_seq_one_letter_code
_entity_poly.pdbx_strand_id
1 'polypeptide(L)'
;TYYHHTDKASLGKILESGKILKSEEKNGDAVGGDGTYLTKMGPSYSRTKIAKNNYDGRTARFYEDKVDSGKTDVAIEFKMAKGTVHDHSRT
;
A
#
# COMPACT_ATOMS: atom_id res chain seq x y z
N THR A 1 10.54 -6.85 -7.41
CA THR A 1 10.47 -5.97 -6.23
C THR A 1 9.06 -5.44 -6.10
N TYR A 2 8.59 -5.34 -4.86
CA TYR A 2 7.31 -4.75 -4.50
C TYR A 2 7.54 -3.62 -3.49
N TYR A 3 6.58 -2.71 -3.38
CA TYR A 3 6.69 -1.53 -2.53
C TYR A 3 5.44 -1.36 -1.69
N HIS A 4 5.62 -1.06 -0.42
CA HIS A 4 4.57 -0.54 0.45
C HIS A 4 4.74 0.97 0.58
N HIS A 5 3.82 1.74 0.02
CA HIS A 5 3.81 3.20 0.16
C HIS A 5 3.06 3.59 1.42
N THR A 6 3.60 4.55 2.17
CA THR A 6 3.04 4.98 3.43
C THR A 6 3.50 6.40 3.80
N ASP A 7 3.02 6.89 4.93
CA ASP A 7 3.42 8.18 5.51
C ASP A 7 4.60 8.00 6.48
N LYS A 8 5.30 9.10 6.79
CA LYS A 8 6.51 9.06 7.64
C LYS A 8 6.22 8.59 9.07
N ALA A 9 5.06 8.90 9.62
CA ALA A 9 4.69 8.50 10.98
C ALA A 9 4.44 6.98 11.04
N SER A 10 3.75 6.43 10.05
CA SER A 10 3.52 5.01 9.86
C SER A 10 4.83 4.26 9.61
N LEU A 11 5.77 4.83 8.84
CA LEU A 11 7.11 4.27 8.68
C LEU A 11 7.81 4.13 10.04
N GLY A 12 7.76 5.15 10.90
CA GLY A 12 8.33 5.08 12.25
C GLY A 12 7.78 3.90 13.06
N LYS A 13 6.45 3.72 13.06
CA LYS A 13 5.78 2.59 13.74
C LYS A 13 6.15 1.23 13.14
N ILE A 14 6.31 1.16 11.82
CA ILE A 14 6.72 -0.08 11.14
C ILE A 14 8.16 -0.43 11.50
N LEU A 15 9.06 0.55 11.54
CA LEU A 15 10.46 0.34 11.94
C LEU A 15 10.58 -0.08 13.40
N GLU A 16 9.80 0.54 14.29
CA GLU A 16 9.77 0.19 15.72
C GLU A 16 9.23 -1.23 15.96
N SER A 17 8.12 -1.58 15.31
CA SER A 17 7.48 -2.90 15.49
C SER A 17 8.08 -4.02 14.65
N GLY A 18 8.85 -3.68 13.61
CA GLY A 18 9.35 -4.60 12.60
C GLY A 18 8.25 -5.21 11.72
N LYS A 19 7.02 -4.69 11.74
CA LYS A 19 5.85 -5.29 11.08
C LYS A 19 5.02 -4.24 10.34
N ILE A 20 4.50 -4.64 9.17
CA ILE A 20 3.41 -3.91 8.51
C ILE A 20 2.10 -4.54 8.98
N LEU A 21 1.32 -3.76 9.72
CA LEU A 21 0.00 -4.19 10.17
C LEU A 21 -1.01 -4.12 9.03
N LYS A 22 -2.05 -4.93 9.13
CA LYS A 22 -3.14 -5.01 8.16
C LYS A 22 -3.84 -3.64 8.07
N SER A 23 -4.04 -3.14 6.86
CA SER A 23 -4.94 -2.01 6.60
C SER A 23 -6.38 -2.49 6.75
N GLU A 24 -7.23 -1.67 7.37
CA GLU A 24 -8.64 -1.98 7.60
C GLU A 24 -9.54 -1.05 6.76
N GLU A 25 -10.57 -1.59 6.12
CA GLU A 25 -11.48 -0.83 5.26
C GLU A 25 -12.20 0.28 6.03
N LYS A 26 -12.60 0.00 7.28
CA LYS A 26 -13.27 0.95 8.17
C LYS A 26 -12.44 2.22 8.42
N ASN A 27 -11.11 2.14 8.32
CA ASN A 27 -10.20 3.28 8.51
C ASN A 27 -9.95 4.03 7.18
N GLY A 28 -10.52 3.55 6.07
CA GLY A 28 -10.32 4.10 4.74
C GLY A 28 -8.90 3.86 4.21
N ASP A 29 -8.18 2.87 4.71
CA ASP A 29 -6.81 2.58 4.26
C ASP A 29 -6.73 1.35 3.33
N ALA A 30 -7.87 0.72 3.06
CA ALA A 30 -7.98 -0.50 2.27
C ALA A 30 -9.22 -0.46 1.36
N VAL A 31 -9.05 0.01 0.12
CA VAL A 31 -10.19 0.12 -0.82
C VAL A 31 -10.65 -1.23 -1.34
N GLY A 32 -9.73 -2.20 -1.47
CA GLY A 32 -10.04 -3.57 -1.89
C GLY A 32 -10.36 -4.53 -0.73
N GLY A 33 -10.75 -3.99 0.44
CA GLY A 33 -11.00 -4.76 1.67
C GLY A 33 -9.76 -4.99 2.54
N ASP A 34 -9.97 -5.40 3.78
CA ASP A 34 -8.91 -5.61 4.76
C ASP A 34 -7.67 -6.40 4.25
N GLY A 35 -6.47 -5.82 4.36
CA GLY A 35 -5.24 -6.47 3.86
C GLY A 35 -3.97 -5.65 4.00
N THR A 36 -2.83 -6.25 3.63
CA THR A 36 -1.55 -5.53 3.48
C THR A 36 -1.26 -5.36 2.00
N TYR A 37 -1.14 -4.11 1.56
CA TYR A 37 -1.04 -3.77 0.15
C TYR A 37 0.39 -3.50 -0.28
N LEU A 38 0.72 -4.06 -1.44
CA LEU A 38 1.99 -3.88 -2.11
C LEU A 38 1.74 -3.56 -3.58
N THR A 39 2.61 -2.75 -4.18
CA THR A 39 2.56 -2.43 -5.61
C THR A 39 3.92 -2.62 -6.26
N LYS A 40 3.95 -2.85 -7.58
CA LYS A 40 5.20 -2.84 -8.37
C LYS A 40 5.65 -1.41 -8.69
N MET A 41 4.82 -0.40 -8.42
CA MET A 41 5.15 1.01 -8.64
C MET A 41 6.15 1.47 -7.58
N GLY A 42 7.40 1.67 -7.97
CA GLY A 42 8.45 2.21 -7.10
C GLY A 42 8.34 3.72 -6.87
N PRO A 43 9.25 4.30 -6.05
CA PRO A 43 9.25 5.73 -5.71
C PRO A 43 9.62 6.66 -6.88
N SER A 44 10.04 6.11 -8.03
CA SER A 44 10.29 6.90 -9.25
C SER A 44 9.02 7.39 -9.92
N TYR A 45 7.86 6.82 -9.59
CA TYR A 45 6.57 7.29 -10.08
C TYR A 45 6.08 8.49 -9.25
N SER A 46 5.23 9.33 -9.84
CA SER A 46 4.64 10.44 -9.09
C SER A 46 3.70 9.92 -8.00
N ARG A 47 3.68 10.65 -6.87
CA ARG A 47 2.79 10.38 -5.73
C ARG A 47 1.33 10.23 -6.14
N THR A 48 0.85 11.12 -7.00
CA THR A 48 -0.52 11.04 -7.55
C THR A 48 -0.77 9.76 -8.33
N LYS A 49 0.19 9.29 -9.14
CA LYS A 49 0.02 8.05 -9.90
C LYS A 49 0.00 6.83 -8.99
N ILE A 50 0.84 6.82 -7.96
CA ILE A 50 0.85 5.77 -6.93
C ILE A 50 -0.47 5.77 -6.16
N ALA A 51 -0.95 6.94 -5.73
CA ALA A 51 -2.21 7.05 -5.00
C ALA A 51 -3.41 6.59 -5.85
N LYS A 52 -3.47 6.96 -7.13
CA LYS A 52 -4.49 6.46 -8.06
C LYS A 52 -4.44 4.94 -8.17
N ASN A 53 -3.25 4.34 -8.31
CA ASN A 53 -3.11 2.88 -8.36
C ASN A 53 -3.56 2.19 -7.06
N ASN A 54 -3.35 2.81 -5.90
CA ASN A 54 -3.58 2.17 -4.61
C ASN A 54 -4.99 2.42 -4.04
N TYR A 55 -5.64 3.51 -4.44
CA TYR A 55 -6.84 4.04 -3.79
C TYR A 55 -7.93 4.46 -4.80
N ASP A 56 -7.85 4.07 -6.07
CA ASP A 56 -8.97 4.23 -6.98
C ASP A 56 -10.18 3.38 -6.53
N GLY A 57 -11.37 3.75 -6.99
CA GLY A 57 -12.59 2.96 -6.78
C GLY A 57 -13.46 3.34 -5.57
N ARG A 58 -13.02 4.22 -4.66
CA ARG A 58 -13.87 4.67 -3.53
C ARG A 58 -14.72 5.91 -3.85
N THR A 59 -14.08 7.02 -4.23
CA THR A 59 -14.72 8.23 -4.76
C THR A 59 -13.78 8.90 -5.78
N ALA A 60 -14.29 9.82 -6.59
CA ALA A 60 -13.52 10.48 -7.64
C ALA A 60 -12.25 11.21 -7.14
N ARG A 61 -12.19 11.58 -5.86
CA ARG A 61 -11.09 12.35 -5.25
C ARG A 61 -10.36 11.65 -4.12
N PHE A 62 -10.72 10.41 -3.79
CA PHE A 62 -10.13 9.71 -2.64
C PHE A 62 -8.61 9.57 -2.74
N TYR A 63 -8.08 9.41 -3.96
CA TYR A 63 -6.64 9.37 -4.16
C TYR A 63 -5.94 10.71 -3.85
N GLU A 64 -6.63 11.85 -4.03
CA GLU A 64 -6.09 13.19 -3.74
C GLU A 64 -5.89 13.33 -2.23
N ASP A 65 -6.90 12.96 -1.44
CA ASP A 65 -6.81 12.94 0.03
C ASP A 65 -5.65 12.07 0.54
N LYS A 66 -5.33 10.98 -0.18
CA LYS A 66 -4.22 10.07 0.16
C LYS A 66 -2.85 10.63 -0.23
N VAL A 67 -2.78 11.44 -1.28
CA VAL A 67 -1.57 12.24 -1.57
C VAL A 67 -1.36 13.28 -0.48
N ASP A 68 -2.42 14.02 -0.12
CA ASP A 68 -2.34 15.13 0.83
C ASP A 68 -2.06 14.67 2.27
N SER A 69 -2.59 13.50 2.66
CA SER A 69 -2.28 12.86 3.95
C SER A 69 -0.91 12.17 3.99
N GLY A 70 -0.14 12.20 2.89
CA GLY A 70 1.21 11.68 2.84
C GLY A 70 1.32 10.16 2.71
N LYS A 71 0.24 9.44 2.38
CA LYS A 71 0.24 7.96 2.20
C LYS A 71 1.11 7.46 1.05
N THR A 72 1.77 8.37 0.34
CA THR A 72 2.70 8.10 -0.75
C THR A 72 4.04 8.84 -0.59
N ASP A 73 4.35 9.32 0.62
CA ASP A 73 5.57 10.12 0.88
C ASP A 73 6.83 9.27 0.97
N VAL A 74 6.70 8.04 1.47
CA VAL A 74 7.82 7.10 1.62
C VAL A 74 7.41 5.70 1.17
N ALA A 75 8.39 4.90 0.78
CA ALA A 75 8.17 3.53 0.33
C ALA A 75 9.12 2.56 1.03
N ILE A 76 8.60 1.40 1.42
CA ILE A 76 9.39 0.27 1.92
C ILE A 76 9.53 -0.73 0.77
N GLU A 77 10.77 -1.06 0.41
CA GLU A 77 11.09 -2.01 -0.66
C GLU A 77 11.05 -3.46 -0.14
N PHE A 78 10.32 -4.32 -0.84
CA PHE A 78 10.26 -5.76 -0.61
C PHE A 78 10.84 -6.53 -1.79
N LYS A 79 11.92 -7.27 -1.52
CA LYS A 79 12.47 -8.27 -2.43
C LYS A 79 11.86 -9.63 -2.08
N MET A 80 10.84 -10.02 -2.83
CA MET A 80 10.25 -11.35 -2.70
C MET A 80 11.17 -12.37 -3.36
N ALA A 81 11.51 -13.44 -2.63
CA ALA A 81 12.16 -14.60 -3.23
C ALA A 81 11.23 -15.24 -4.26
N LYS A 82 11.79 -15.84 -5.31
CA LYS A 82 11.00 -16.68 -6.23
C LYS A 82 10.44 -17.85 -5.41
N GLY A 83 9.12 -17.93 -5.32
CA GLY A 83 8.39 -19.04 -4.73
C GLY A 83 7.36 -19.58 -5.71
N THR A 84 6.99 -20.83 -5.54
CA THR A 84 5.89 -21.45 -6.28
C THR A 84 4.57 -20.91 -5.75
N VAL A 85 3.73 -20.34 -6.61
CA VAL A 85 2.38 -19.93 -6.23
C VAL A 85 1.51 -21.18 -6.21
N HIS A 86 0.98 -21.53 -5.04
CA HIS A 86 -0.03 -22.56 -4.92
C HIS A 86 -1.40 -21.87 -5.01
N ASP A 87 -2.08 -22.03 -6.14
CA ASP A 87 -3.47 -21.63 -6.30
C ASP A 87 -4.36 -22.57 -5.48
N HIS A 88 -5.19 -22.00 -4.61
CA HIS A 88 -6.15 -22.73 -3.78
C HIS A 88 -7.57 -22.21 -4.07
N SER A 89 -7.89 -22.00 -5.35
CA SER A 89 -9.26 -21.85 -5.79
C SER A 89 -10.04 -23.11 -5.41
N ARG A 90 -10.83 -23.03 -4.32
CA ARG A 90 -11.73 -24.09 -3.88
C ARG A 90 -12.80 -24.33 -4.95
N THR A 91 -12.85 -25.56 -5.46
CA THR A 91 -14.01 -26.17 -6.13
C THR A 91 -15.15 -26.42 -5.16
#